data_AF-A0A552UYJ6-F1
#
_entry.id   AF-A0A552UYJ6-F1
#
_cell.length_a   1.000
_cell.length_b   1.000
_cell.length_c   1.000
_cell.angle_alpha   90.00
_cell.angle_beta   90.00
_cell.angle_gamma   90.00
#
_symmetry.space_group_name_H-M   'P 1'
#
loop_
_entity.id
_entity.type
_entity.pdbx_description
1 polymer ?
#
loop_
_entity_poly.entity_id
_entity_poly.type
_entity_poly.pdbx_seq_one_letter_code
_entity_poly.pdbx_strand_id
1 'polypeptide(L)'
;MKLKELKTWLNKLSDEELEKDLLYNSLDYGISGTVTEVNHTDEDLYYVGDEPILLHTREELLKRGFTDKQIAELDIEIPEGCYYIELSNEYSIIERFI
;
A
#
# COMPACT_ATOMS: atom_id res chain seq x y z
N MET A 1 8.07 -3.16 -11.21
CA MET A 1 7.50 -4.25 -12.04
C MET A 1 6.02 -3.96 -12.20
N LYS A 2 5.47 -3.98 -13.43
CA LYS A 2 4.02 -3.83 -13.63
C LYS A 2 3.29 -5.09 -13.16
N LEU A 3 2.03 -5.00 -12.74
CA LEU A 3 1.25 -6.17 -12.27
C LEU A 3 1.24 -7.34 -13.28
N LYS A 4 1.15 -7.04 -14.58
CA LYS A 4 1.22 -8.06 -15.64
C LYS A 4 2.55 -8.82 -15.66
N GLU A 5 3.65 -8.16 -15.29
CA GLU A 5 4.98 -8.75 -15.25
C GLU A 5 5.13 -9.66 -14.01
N LEU A 6 4.56 -9.24 -12.86
CA LEU A 6 4.49 -10.04 -11.65
C LEU A 6 3.68 -11.32 -11.87
N LYS A 7 2.48 -11.20 -12.44
CA LYS A 7 1.64 -12.37 -12.81
C LYS A 7 2.37 -13.32 -13.76
N THR A 8 3.05 -12.77 -14.76
CA THR A 8 3.84 -13.59 -15.70
C THR A 8 4.98 -14.33 -15.02
N TRP A 9 5.57 -13.72 -14.00
CA TRP A 9 6.63 -14.35 -13.21
C TRP A 9 6.07 -15.41 -12.26
N LEU A 10 5.00 -15.12 -11.52
CA LEU A 10 4.31 -16.08 -10.64
C LEU A 10 3.82 -17.31 -11.39
N ASN A 11 3.26 -17.14 -12.60
CA ASN A 11 2.80 -18.25 -13.43
C ASN A 11 3.92 -19.18 -13.92
N LYS A 12 5.20 -18.81 -13.74
CA LYS A 12 6.35 -19.69 -14.04
C LYS A 12 6.76 -20.53 -12.84
N LEU A 13 6.26 -20.22 -11.66
CA LEU A 13 6.50 -21.00 -10.45
C LEU A 13 5.62 -22.26 -10.50
N SER A 14 6.11 -23.36 -9.93
CA SER A 14 5.26 -24.54 -9.70
C SER A 14 4.27 -24.26 -8.58
N ASP A 15 3.22 -25.08 -8.50
CA ASP A 15 2.26 -25.01 -7.41
C ASP A 15 2.96 -25.09 -6.04
N GLU A 16 3.95 -25.99 -5.88
CA GLU A 16 4.77 -26.08 -4.65
C GLU A 16 5.55 -24.80 -4.32
N GLU A 17 6.00 -24.04 -5.32
CA GLU A 17 6.71 -22.77 -5.12
C GLU A 17 5.74 -21.64 -4.78
N LEU A 18 4.50 -21.69 -5.27
CA LEU A 18 3.44 -20.72 -4.96
C LEU A 18 2.90 -20.87 -3.52
N GLU A 19 3.06 -22.05 -2.92
CA GLU A 19 2.72 -22.31 -1.51
C GLU A 19 3.77 -21.80 -0.51
N LYS A 20 4.91 -21.26 -0.98
CA LYS A 20 5.95 -20.72 -0.10
C LYS A 20 5.63 -19.30 0.34
N ASP A 21 6.05 -18.96 1.56
CA ASP A 21 5.86 -17.62 2.12
C ASP A 21 6.53 -16.54 1.26
N LEU A 22 5.77 -15.49 0.94
CA LEU A 22 6.32 -14.26 0.37
C LEU A 22 6.89 -13.40 1.49
N LEU A 23 8.22 -13.37 1.58
CA LEU A 23 8.95 -12.54 2.53
C LEU A 23 9.31 -11.19 1.89
N TYR A 24 8.99 -10.09 2.55
CA TYR A 24 9.45 -8.77 2.14
C TYR A 24 10.69 -8.36 2.97
N ASN A 25 11.65 -7.69 2.32
CA ASN A 25 12.80 -7.10 2.98
C ASN A 25 12.93 -5.64 2.53
N SER A 26 12.66 -4.70 3.43
CA SER A 26 12.81 -3.28 3.19
C SER A 26 14.16 -2.83 3.74
N LEU A 27 15.18 -2.82 2.88
CA LEU A 27 16.55 -2.47 3.25
C LEU A 27 16.67 -1.03 3.79
N ASP A 28 15.81 -0.13 3.33
CA ASP A 28 15.83 1.29 3.72
C ASP A 28 15.23 1.52 5.12
N TYR A 29 14.36 0.63 5.59
CA TYR A 29 13.70 0.76 6.89
C TYR A 29 14.12 -0.32 7.90
N GLY A 30 14.98 -1.26 7.50
CA GLY A 30 15.46 -2.35 8.36
C GLY A 30 14.36 -3.33 8.78
N ILE A 31 13.28 -3.42 8.00
CA ILE A 31 12.11 -4.25 8.33
C ILE A 31 12.08 -5.47 7.41
N SER A 32 12.02 -6.65 8.02
CA SER A 32 11.83 -7.94 7.34
C SER A 32 10.66 -8.68 7.98
N GLY A 33 9.81 -9.31 7.17
CA GLY A 33 8.68 -10.08 7.71
C GLY A 33 7.88 -10.83 6.65
N THR A 34 6.92 -11.60 7.13
CA THR A 34 5.94 -12.30 6.29
C THR A 34 4.87 -11.32 5.84
N VAL A 35 4.56 -11.32 4.54
CA VAL A 35 3.42 -10.56 4.00
C VAL A 35 2.13 -11.27 4.42
N THR A 36 1.36 -10.67 5.32
CA THR A 36 0.09 -11.25 5.81
C THR A 36 -1.08 -10.92 4.89
N GLU A 37 -1.04 -9.78 4.21
CA GLU A 37 -2.12 -9.29 3.35
C GLU A 37 -1.58 -8.46 2.19
N VAL A 38 -2.22 -8.60 1.02
CA VAL A 38 -2.00 -7.75 -0.15
C VAL A 38 -3.31 -7.06 -0.47
N ASN A 39 -3.33 -5.74 -0.30
CA ASN A 39 -4.50 -4.91 -0.54
C ASN A 39 -4.59 -4.54 -2.02
N HIS A 40 -5.80 -4.24 -2.48
CA HIS A 40 -6.08 -3.64 -3.78
C HIS A 40 -6.81 -2.32 -3.55
N THR A 41 -6.42 -1.28 -4.27
CA THR A 41 -7.14 0.00 -4.26
C THR A 41 -7.79 0.26 -5.62
N ASP A 42 -9.04 0.71 -5.59
CA ASP A 42 -9.77 1.21 -6.76
C ASP A 42 -9.67 2.74 -6.89
N GLU A 43 -8.83 3.38 -6.07
CA GLU A 43 -8.62 4.83 -6.05
C GLU A 43 -7.13 5.17 -5.84
N ASP A 44 -6.72 6.37 -6.26
CA ASP A 44 -5.41 6.92 -5.92
C ASP A 44 -5.31 7.17 -4.40
N LEU A 45 -4.22 6.72 -3.80
CA LEU A 45 -3.91 6.94 -2.39
C LEU A 45 -2.74 7.91 -2.22
N TYR A 46 -2.94 8.86 -1.32
CA TYR A 46 -2.04 9.97 -1.06
C TYR A 46 -1.50 9.90 0.36
N TYR A 47 -0.21 10.17 0.53
CA TYR A 47 0.38 10.43 1.84
C TYR A 47 0.46 11.93 2.09
N VAL A 48 0.05 12.37 3.28
CA VAL A 48 0.03 13.79 3.66
C VAL A 48 1.10 14.17 4.67
N GLY A 49 2.01 13.26 5.02
CA GLY A 49 3.10 13.53 5.98
C GLY A 49 2.73 13.30 7.45
N ASP A 50 1.62 12.61 7.73
CA ASP A 50 1.18 12.30 9.09
C ASP A 50 1.95 11.10 9.68
N GLU A 51 2.14 11.09 11.01
CA GLU A 51 2.57 9.89 11.74
C GLU A 51 1.40 9.39 12.60
N PRO A 52 0.94 8.12 12.45
CA PRO A 52 1.48 7.07 11.58
C PRO A 52 1.26 7.32 10.07
N ILE A 53 2.05 6.64 9.22
CA ILE A 53 1.94 6.72 7.76
C ILE A 53 0.60 6.12 7.33
N LEU A 54 -0.41 6.97 7.21
CA LEU A 54 -1.74 6.63 6.70
C LEU A 54 -1.90 7.22 5.30
N LEU A 55 -2.33 6.35 4.39
CA LEU A 55 -2.68 6.76 3.03
C LEU A 55 -4.17 7.04 2.96
N HIS A 56 -4.52 8.07 2.20
CA HIS A 56 -5.89 8.57 2.11
C HIS A 56 -6.38 8.62 0.68
N THR A 57 -7.67 8.37 0.48
CA THR A 57 -8.31 8.61 -0.82
C THR A 57 -8.58 10.11 -1.00
N ARG A 58 -8.83 10.52 -2.26
CA ARG A 58 -9.25 11.90 -2.55
C ARG A 58 -10.48 12.31 -1.73
N GLU A 59 -11.48 11.42 -1.60
CA GLU A 59 -12.71 11.72 -0.87
C GLU A 59 -12.45 11.96 0.62
N GLU A 60 -11.56 11.18 1.23
CA GLU A 60 -11.15 11.35 2.62
C GLU A 60 -10.43 12.68 2.84
N LEU A 61 -9.55 13.08 1.93
CA LEU A 61 -8.86 14.37 2.01
C LEU A 61 -9.83 15.56 1.89
N LEU A 62 -10.83 15.46 1.00
CA LEU A 62 -11.88 16.48 0.88
C LEU A 62 -12.69 16.59 2.18
N LYS A 63 -13.04 15.46 2.81
CA LYS A 63 -13.73 15.45 4.12
C LYS A 63 -12.88 16.05 5.24
N ARG A 64 -11.56 15.92 5.16
CA ARG A 64 -10.58 16.53 6.08
C ARG A 64 -10.35 18.03 5.83
N GLY A 65 -10.93 18.60 4.76
CA GLY A 65 -10.85 20.02 4.46
C GLY A 65 -9.73 20.42 3.49
N PHE A 66 -9.07 19.47 2.84
CA PHE A 66 -8.14 19.76 1.75
C PHE A 66 -8.90 20.29 0.54
N THR A 67 -8.32 21.27 -0.15
CA THR A 67 -8.86 21.77 -1.41
C THR A 67 -8.36 20.94 -2.60
N ASP A 68 -9.12 20.90 -3.69
CA ASP A 68 -8.70 20.20 -4.91
C ASP A 68 -7.32 20.63 -5.43
N LYS A 69 -6.94 21.90 -5.22
CA LYS A 69 -5.62 22.41 -5.59
C LYS A 69 -4.51 21.82 -4.73
N GLN A 70 -4.74 21.72 -3.42
CA GLN A 70 -3.77 21.10 -2.51
C GLN A 70 -3.61 19.62 -2.80
N ILE A 71 -4.71 18.91 -3.07
CA ILE A 71 -4.66 17.48 -3.41
C ILE A 71 -3.90 17.28 -4.73
N ALA A 72 -4.08 18.16 -5.72
CA ALA A 72 -3.36 18.07 -7.00
C ALA A 72 -1.84 18.32 -6.91
N GLU A 73 -1.37 18.89 -5.79
CA GLU A 73 0.05 19.11 -5.51
C GLU A 73 0.67 17.94 -4.71
N LEU A 74 -0.15 17.02 -4.19
CA LEU A 74 0.34 15.81 -3.51
C LEU A 74 0.79 14.76 -4.53
N ASP A 75 1.84 14.03 -4.16
CA ASP A 75 2.26 12.85 -4.91
C ASP A 75 1.28 11.69 -4.67
N ILE A 76 0.98 10.95 -5.74
CA ILE A 76 0.24 9.70 -5.66
C ILE A 76 1.24 8.62 -5.24
N GLU A 77 1.14 8.19 -3.99
CA GLU A 77 1.99 7.13 -3.45
C GLU A 77 1.57 5.76 -4.00
N ILE A 78 0.26 5.53 -4.09
CA ILE A 78 -0.30 4.29 -4.64
C ILE A 78 -1.35 4.65 -5.68
N PRO A 79 -1.07 4.40 -6.97
CA PRO A 79 -2.03 4.67 -8.03
C PRO A 79 -3.26 3.76 -7.97
N GLU A 80 -4.37 4.26 -8.51
CA GLU A 80 -5.59 3.50 -8.77
C GLU A 80 -5.30 2.16 -9.48
N GLY A 81 -5.98 1.09 -9.04
CA GLY A 81 -5.89 -0.25 -9.63
C GLY A 81 -4.61 -1.00 -9.30
N CYS A 82 -3.84 -0.54 -8.31
CA CYS A 82 -2.61 -1.21 -7.87
C CYS A 82 -2.86 -2.11 -6.66
N TYR A 83 -2.04 -3.16 -6.58
CA TYR A 83 -1.90 -3.96 -5.37
C TYR A 83 -0.76 -3.43 -4.52
N TYR A 84 -0.94 -3.42 -3.21
CA TYR A 84 0.05 -2.91 -2.27
C TYR A 84 0.04 -3.68 -0.95
N ILE A 85 1.11 -3.53 -0.18
CA ILE A 85 1.28 -4.19 1.12
C ILE A 85 1.28 -3.08 2.18
N GLU A 86 0.35 -3.14 3.13
CA GLU A 86 0.39 -2.31 4.32
C GLU A 86 1.22 -3.02 5.39
N LEU A 87 2.20 -2.33 5.96
CA LEU A 87 2.96 -2.84 7.09
C LEU A 87 2.24 -2.43 8.37
N SER A 88 1.39 -3.32 8.88
CA SER A 88 0.71 -3.14 10.15
C SER A 88 1.71 -3.18 11.30
N ASN A 89 2.22 -2.03 11.74
CA ASN A 89 2.82 -1.95 13.08
C ASN A 89 1.67 -1.72 14.08
N GLU A 90 1.76 -2.27 15.30
CA GLU A 90 0.67 -2.32 16.30
C GLU A 90 -0.01 -0.96 16.60
N TYR A 91 0.64 0.17 16.27
CA TYR A 91 0.12 1.53 16.39
C TYR A 91 -0.92 1.91 15.31
N SER A 92 -0.87 1.31 14.12
CA SER A 92 -1.72 1.65 12.97
C SER A 92 -3.17 1.19 13.14
N ILE A 93 -3.40 0.18 13.99
CA ILE A 93 -4.73 -0.42 14.22
C ILE A 93 -5.61 0.47 15.10
N ILE A 94 -5.03 1.31 15.95
CA ILE A 94 -5.80 2.09 16.93
C ILE A 94 -6.51 3.28 16.27
N GLU A 95 -5.93 3.90 15.24
CA GLU A 95 -6.53 5.10 14.60
C GLU A 95 -7.59 4.78 13.54
N ARG A 96 -7.59 3.59 12.94
CA ARG A 96 -8.61 3.20 11.94
C ARG A 96 -10.02 3.03 12.54
N PHE A 97 -10.14 2.98 13.88
CA PHE A 97 -11.39 2.74 14.62
C PHE A 97 -11.80 3.87 15.58
N ILE A 98 -11.17 5.05 15.52
CA ILE A 98 -11.57 6.25 16.30
C ILE A 98 -12.18 7.30 15.37
#